data_AF-A0A2V9FXL3-F1
#
_entry.id   AF-A0A2V9FXL3-F1
#
_cell.length_a   1.000
_cell.length_b   1.000
_cell.length_c   1.000
_cell.angle_alpha   90.00
_cell.angle_beta   90.00
_cell.angle_gamma   90.00
#
_symmetry.space_group_name_H-M   'P 1'
#
loop_
_entity.id
_entity.type
_entity.pdbx_description
1 polymer ?
#
loop_
_entity_poly.entity_id
_entity_poly.type
_entity_poly.pdbx_seq_one_letter_code
_entity_poly.pdbx_strand_id
1 'polypeptide(L)'
;MPTTAVLVHDCENPFATTNLFRVGMAATLEDVIERQWLRYLDFNCELGEGLDSSAWTGLDRDRFDLICDHLMAHDTATCKLRMQSGYRAKGNLGYYGEEFFDFSSFESMRGEVLELGRACVLMGCSSLSSQNEDEGMALYKAMREKYLVEPSLRSNPVAGRGYKSNSSYTAPLRYRDCSEPIWTFPGASVDRRRLTMNSRLSIS
;
A
#
# COMPACT_ATOMS: atom_id res chain seq x y z
N MET A 1 4.82 29.85 -3.02
CA MET A 1 3.63 29.34 -3.75
C MET A 1 3.62 27.83 -3.58
N PRO A 2 2.54 27.22 -3.08
CA PRO A 2 2.50 25.77 -3.02
C PRO A 2 2.34 25.27 -4.45
N THR A 3 3.37 24.63 -4.98
CA THR A 3 3.27 23.90 -6.24
C THR A 3 2.30 22.76 -5.98
N THR A 4 1.06 22.90 -6.45
CA THR A 4 0.12 21.79 -6.55
C THR A 4 0.85 20.72 -7.37
N ALA A 5 1.25 19.63 -6.72
CA ALA A 5 1.90 18.51 -7.37
C ALA A 5 0.86 17.82 -8.27
N VAL A 6 0.61 18.43 -9.42
CA VAL A 6 -0.18 17.84 -10.48
C VAL A 6 0.61 16.63 -10.97
N LEU A 7 -0.08 15.51 -11.04
CA LEU A 7 0.34 14.23 -11.63
C LEU A 7 0.64 14.45 -13.12
N VAL A 8 1.78 15.05 -13.45
CA VAL A 8 2.26 15.10 -14.84
C VAL A 8 3.39 14.11 -14.97
N HIS A 9 3.03 12.88 -15.32
CA HIS A 9 3.97 11.91 -15.86
C HIS A 9 3.95 12.08 -17.38
N ASP A 10 4.95 12.80 -17.91
CA ASP A 10 5.19 12.89 -19.36
C ASP A 10 5.80 11.56 -19.85
N CYS A 11 4.99 10.52 -19.98
CA CYS A 11 5.29 9.34 -20.82
C CYS A 11 4.08 8.42 -20.94
N GLU A 12 3.84 7.92 -22.16
CA GLU A 12 2.81 6.93 -22.50
C GLU A 12 2.86 5.73 -21.53
N ASN A 13 1.79 5.51 -20.76
CA ASN A 13 1.74 4.48 -19.71
C ASN A 13 1.37 3.11 -20.33
N PRO A 14 2.32 2.16 -20.44
CA PRO A 14 2.75 1.38 -19.29
C PRO A 14 4.27 1.29 -19.10
N PHE A 15 4.72 1.28 -17.84
CA PHE A 15 6.14 1.17 -17.45
C PHE A 15 6.77 -0.20 -17.79
N ALA A 16 5.96 -1.26 -17.86
CA ALA A 16 6.36 -2.56 -18.40
C ALA A 16 5.11 -3.37 -18.75
N THR A 17 5.18 -4.18 -19.80
CA THR A 17 4.12 -5.15 -20.14
C THR A 17 4.74 -6.51 -20.43
N THR A 18 4.16 -7.55 -19.86
CA THR A 18 4.40 -8.95 -20.19
C THR A 18 3.08 -9.58 -20.66
N ASN A 19 3.11 -10.85 -21.04
CA ASN A 19 1.89 -11.60 -21.36
C ASN A 19 0.97 -11.82 -20.15
N LEU A 20 1.48 -11.59 -18.92
CA LEU A 20 0.79 -11.90 -17.65
C LEU A 20 0.62 -10.69 -16.73
N PHE A 21 1.18 -9.53 -17.06
CA PHE A 21 1.13 -8.35 -16.21
C PHE A 21 1.31 -7.10 -17.04
N ARG A 22 0.50 -6.09 -16.74
CA ARG A 22 0.73 -4.71 -17.14
C ARG A 22 1.02 -3.87 -15.91
N VAL A 23 2.14 -3.14 -15.93
CA VAL A 23 2.55 -2.24 -14.85
C VAL A 23 2.50 -0.79 -15.34
N GLY A 24 1.93 0.10 -14.54
CA GLY A 24 1.83 1.51 -14.85
C GLY A 24 1.61 2.40 -13.63
N MET A 25 1.71 3.71 -13.81
CA MET A 25 1.50 4.70 -12.75
C MET A 25 0.04 5.18 -12.73
N ALA A 26 -0.48 5.55 -11.56
CA ALA A 26 -1.71 6.31 -11.46
C ALA A 26 -1.51 7.69 -12.11
N ALA A 27 -2.38 8.05 -13.04
CA ALA A 27 -2.32 9.31 -13.77
C ALA A 27 -3.46 10.26 -13.40
N THR A 28 -4.57 9.70 -12.88
CA THR A 28 -5.80 10.44 -12.57
C THR A 28 -6.14 10.34 -11.08
N LEU A 29 -7.02 11.22 -10.62
CA LEU A 29 -7.54 11.13 -9.25
C LEU A 29 -8.37 9.85 -9.08
N GLU A 30 -9.08 9.44 -10.12
CA GLU A 30 -9.85 8.21 -10.20
C GLU A 30 -8.94 6.99 -9.99
N ASP A 31 -7.76 6.95 -10.61
CA ASP A 31 -6.77 5.89 -10.37
C ASP A 31 -6.39 5.83 -8.89
N VAL A 32 -6.11 6.98 -8.27
CA VAL A 32 -5.71 7.05 -6.85
C VAL A 32 -6.86 6.61 -5.93
N ILE A 33 -8.10 7.00 -6.21
CA ILE A 33 -9.28 6.55 -5.47
C ILE A 33 -9.43 5.03 -5.57
N GLU A 34 -9.26 4.44 -6.75
CA GLU A 34 -9.28 2.98 -6.93
C GLU A 34 -8.23 2.30 -6.03
N ARG A 35 -7.03 2.89 -5.86
CA ARG A 35 -6.00 2.35 -4.95
C ARG A 35 -6.37 2.46 -3.49
N GLN A 36 -6.96 3.58 -3.08
CA GLN A 36 -7.43 3.76 -1.69
C GLN A 36 -8.53 2.74 -1.37
N TRP A 37 -9.43 2.48 -2.32
CA TRP A 37 -10.47 1.47 -2.18
C TRP A 37 -9.91 0.05 -2.08
N LEU A 38 -8.95 -0.32 -2.94
CA LEU A 38 -8.33 -1.65 -2.86
C LEU A 38 -7.58 -1.88 -1.54
N ARG A 39 -6.86 -0.87 -1.06
CA ARG A 39 -6.22 -0.92 0.26
C ARG A 39 -7.23 -1.00 1.39
N TYR A 40 -8.40 -0.38 1.23
CA TYR A 40 -9.49 -0.55 2.19
C TYR A 40 -9.93 -2.01 2.26
N LEU A 41 -10.16 -2.66 1.12
CA LEU A 41 -10.53 -4.07 1.08
C LEU A 41 -9.49 -4.98 1.74
N ASP A 42 -8.20 -4.78 1.44
CA ASP A 42 -7.13 -5.60 2.00
C ASP A 42 -6.91 -5.28 3.50
N PHE A 43 -6.55 -4.04 3.83
CA PHE A 43 -6.14 -3.70 5.19
C PHE A 43 -7.31 -3.66 6.17
N ASN A 44 -8.48 -3.14 5.79
CA ASN A 44 -9.62 -3.04 6.70
C ASN A 44 -10.49 -4.29 6.66
N CYS A 45 -10.87 -4.78 5.47
CA CYS A 45 -11.82 -5.88 5.37
C CYS A 45 -11.19 -7.27 5.53
N GLU A 46 -9.97 -7.49 5.01
CA GLU A 46 -9.28 -8.78 5.12
C GLU A 46 -8.40 -8.86 6.38
N LEU A 47 -7.54 -7.86 6.62
CA LEU A 47 -6.55 -7.91 7.71
C LEU A 47 -7.03 -7.30 9.04
N GLY A 48 -7.98 -6.36 9.03
CA GLY A 48 -8.43 -5.64 10.23
C GLY A 48 -7.42 -4.61 10.79
N GLU A 49 -6.41 -4.24 10.00
CA GLU A 49 -5.28 -3.36 10.35
C GLU A 49 -5.27 -2.03 9.58
N GLY A 50 -6.39 -1.70 8.92
CA GLY A 50 -6.54 -0.45 8.19
C GLY A 50 -6.83 0.75 9.08
N LEU A 51 -6.87 1.95 8.50
CA LEU A 51 -7.12 3.18 9.25
C LEU A 51 -8.57 3.23 9.75
N ASP A 52 -8.79 3.60 11.02
CA ASP A 52 -10.15 3.74 11.60
C ASP A 52 -11.06 4.67 10.77
N SER A 53 -10.49 5.74 10.21
CA SER A 53 -11.21 6.69 9.35
C SER A 53 -11.75 6.07 8.05
N SER A 54 -11.16 4.95 7.60
CA SER A 54 -11.55 4.28 6.37
C SER A 54 -12.94 3.68 6.47
N ALA A 55 -13.38 3.29 7.67
CA ALA A 55 -14.71 2.70 7.89
C ALA A 55 -15.85 3.63 7.44
N TRP A 56 -15.66 4.95 7.53
CA TRP A 56 -16.66 5.94 7.16
C TRP A 56 -16.68 6.26 5.66
N THR A 57 -15.58 6.04 4.96
CA THR A 57 -15.39 6.49 3.58
C THR A 57 -15.30 5.33 2.59
N GLY A 58 -14.99 4.12 3.06
CA GLY A 58 -14.64 2.97 2.23
C GLY A 58 -13.28 3.10 1.54
N LEU A 59 -12.42 4.02 2.01
CA LEU A 59 -11.14 4.37 1.39
C LEU A 59 -10.03 4.38 2.45
N ASP A 60 -8.97 3.60 2.22
CA ASP A 60 -7.73 3.68 3.02
C ASP A 60 -6.93 4.87 2.52
N ARG A 61 -7.26 6.04 3.06
CA ARG A 61 -6.67 7.33 2.66
C ARG A 61 -5.88 7.95 3.81
N ASP A 62 -4.65 8.34 3.52
CA ASP A 62 -3.83 9.16 4.42
C ASP A 62 -3.31 10.44 3.72
N ARG A 63 -2.57 11.25 4.49
CA ARG A 63 -2.03 12.54 4.01
C ARG A 63 -0.94 12.40 2.95
N PHE A 64 -0.32 11.22 2.81
CA PHE A 64 0.74 10.97 1.83
C PHE A 64 0.18 10.63 0.46
N ASP A 65 -1.10 10.25 0.33
CA ASP A 65 -1.68 9.82 -0.94
C ASP A 65 -1.65 10.89 -2.04
N LEU A 66 -1.68 12.17 -1.66
CA LEU A 66 -1.56 13.30 -2.59
C LEU A 66 -0.11 13.60 -3.00
N ILE A 67 0.84 13.12 -2.21
CA ILE A 67 2.27 13.41 -2.37
C ILE A 67 2.97 12.25 -3.04
N CYS A 68 2.58 11.02 -2.79
CA CYS A 68 3.26 9.87 -3.34
C CYS A 68 2.78 9.55 -4.75
N ASP A 69 3.68 8.92 -5.49
CA ASP A 69 3.33 8.24 -6.71
C ASP A 69 2.70 6.88 -6.39
N HIS A 70 1.81 6.40 -7.24
CA HIS A 70 1.12 5.12 -7.06
C HIS A 70 1.38 4.21 -8.25
N LEU A 71 2.04 3.07 -8.01
CA LEU A 71 2.32 2.06 -9.01
C LEU A 71 1.23 0.99 -8.97
N MET A 72 0.84 0.55 -10.16
CA MET A 72 -0.27 -0.37 -10.38
C MET A 72 0.19 -1.50 -11.28
N ALA A 73 0.03 -2.74 -10.81
CA ALA A 73 0.09 -3.94 -11.63
C ALA A 73 -1.33 -4.48 -11.85
N HIS A 74 -1.62 -4.88 -13.08
CA HIS A 74 -2.90 -5.45 -13.51
C HIS A 74 -2.66 -6.81 -14.18
N ASP A 75 -3.37 -7.85 -13.70
CA ASP A 75 -3.73 -9.13 -14.36
C ASP A 75 -4.47 -10.02 -13.30
N THR A 76 -4.23 -11.34 -13.29
CA THR A 76 -4.81 -12.37 -12.40
C THR A 76 -4.68 -12.07 -10.91
N ALA A 77 -3.65 -11.31 -10.51
CA ALA A 77 -3.53 -10.70 -9.19
C ALA A 77 -3.28 -9.21 -9.36
N THR A 78 -4.12 -8.41 -8.70
CA THR A 78 -4.08 -6.95 -8.81
C THR A 78 -3.21 -6.42 -7.67
N CYS A 79 -1.95 -6.08 -7.96
CA CYS A 79 -0.97 -5.58 -6.98
C CYS A 79 -0.77 -4.07 -7.11
N LYS A 80 -0.73 -3.36 -5.98
CA LYS A 80 -0.56 -1.90 -5.90
C LYS A 80 0.49 -1.56 -4.86
N LEU A 81 1.27 -0.51 -5.09
CA LEU A 81 2.22 0.01 -4.12
C LEU A 81 2.39 1.53 -4.26
N ARG A 82 2.70 2.18 -3.15
CA ARG A 82 2.98 3.61 -3.07
C ARG A 82 4.50 3.84 -3.10
N MET A 83 4.93 4.87 -3.83
CA MET A 83 6.34 5.23 -3.97
C MET A 83 6.56 6.70 -3.62
N GLN A 84 7.63 6.98 -2.89
CA GLN A 84 8.00 8.34 -2.53
C GLN A 84 9.51 8.55 -2.68
N SER A 85 9.90 9.36 -3.67
CA SER A 85 11.30 9.74 -3.85
C SER A 85 11.75 10.75 -2.79
N GLY A 86 13.05 10.80 -2.51
CA GLY A 86 13.57 11.74 -1.52
C GLY A 86 13.39 13.21 -1.87
N TYR A 87 13.31 13.56 -3.15
CA TYR A 87 12.95 14.92 -3.57
C TYR A 87 11.51 15.26 -3.17
N ARG A 88 10.55 14.35 -3.44
CA ARG A 88 9.14 14.54 -3.06
C ARG A 88 8.95 14.54 -1.55
N ALA A 89 9.68 13.70 -0.82
CA ALA A 89 9.69 13.71 0.65
C ALA A 89 10.17 15.06 1.20
N LYS A 90 11.35 15.52 0.77
CA LYS A 90 11.95 16.80 1.24
C LYS A 90 11.09 18.01 0.94
N GLY A 91 10.40 18.03 -0.20
CA GLY A 91 9.53 19.13 -0.60
C GLY A 91 8.16 19.15 0.07
N ASN A 92 7.78 18.10 0.82
CA ASN A 92 6.44 17.94 1.38
C ASN A 92 6.47 17.54 2.86
N LEU A 93 5.99 16.34 3.20
CA LEU A 93 5.78 15.88 4.58
C LEU A 93 6.94 15.08 5.16
N GLY A 94 8.07 14.97 4.45
CA GLY A 94 9.08 13.94 4.73
C GLY A 94 8.64 12.57 4.22
N TYR A 95 9.42 11.54 4.57
CA TYR A 95 9.03 10.14 4.40
C TYR A 95 8.02 9.73 5.47
N TYR A 96 7.18 8.75 5.17
CA TYR A 96 6.31 8.16 6.18
C TYR A 96 7.13 7.53 7.31
N GLY A 97 8.24 6.87 6.98
CA GLY A 97 9.16 6.27 7.95
C GLY A 97 9.79 7.25 8.93
N GLU A 98 9.93 8.54 8.57
CA GLU A 98 10.48 9.59 9.45
C GLU A 98 9.58 9.90 10.66
N GLU A 99 8.32 9.48 10.60
CA GLU A 99 7.43 9.52 11.76
C GLU A 99 7.90 8.57 12.86
N PHE A 100 8.52 7.44 12.50
CA PHE A 100 8.88 6.38 13.44
C PHE A 100 10.40 6.27 13.65
N PHE A 101 11.21 6.65 12.66
CA PHE A 101 12.65 6.43 12.63
C PHE A 101 13.41 7.71 12.26
N ASP A 102 14.66 7.81 12.73
CA ASP A 102 15.58 8.87 12.34
C ASP A 102 16.26 8.50 11.02
N PHE A 103 16.03 9.32 10.00
CA PHE A 103 16.58 9.15 8.64
C PHE A 103 17.77 10.09 8.37
N SER A 104 18.30 10.78 9.40
CA SER A 104 19.46 11.68 9.26
C SER A 104 20.65 11.02 8.54
N SER A 105 20.87 9.72 8.77
CA SER A 105 21.88 8.90 8.10
C SER A 105 21.75 8.84 6.57
N PHE A 106 20.54 9.02 6.03
CA PHE A 106 20.25 8.92 4.59
C PHE A 106 20.28 10.26 3.87
N GLU A 107 20.48 11.39 4.58
CA GLU A 107 20.40 12.73 4.00
C GLU A 107 21.38 12.95 2.85
N SER A 108 22.60 12.42 2.98
CA SER A 108 23.66 12.53 1.96
C SER A 108 23.26 11.88 0.63
N MET A 109 22.42 10.84 0.68
CA MET A 109 21.97 10.05 -0.46
C MET A 109 20.47 10.20 -0.71
N ARG A 110 19.81 11.22 -0.15
CA ARG A 110 18.35 11.39 -0.24
C ARG A 110 17.86 11.42 -1.69
N GLY A 111 18.65 11.96 -2.62
CA GLY A 111 18.32 11.96 -4.05
C GLY A 111 18.24 10.57 -4.70
N GLU A 112 18.80 9.56 -4.04
CA GLU A 112 18.89 8.17 -4.51
C GLU A 112 17.97 7.22 -3.71
N VAL A 113 17.21 7.76 -2.74
CA VAL A 113 16.31 6.97 -1.88
C VAL A 113 14.88 7.03 -2.41
N LEU A 114 14.25 5.85 -2.44
CA LEU A 114 12.84 5.65 -2.76
C LEU A 114 12.18 4.86 -1.63
N GLU A 115 11.23 5.48 -0.93
CA GLU A 115 10.40 4.78 0.05
C GLU A 115 9.25 4.07 -0.66
N LEU A 116 9.08 2.78 -0.35
CA LEU A 116 7.96 1.97 -0.80
C LEU A 116 7.04 1.69 0.38
N GLY A 117 5.73 1.78 0.17
CA GLY A 117 4.75 1.51 1.23
C GLY A 117 3.39 1.13 0.71
N ARG A 118 2.50 0.75 1.63
CA ARG A 118 1.09 0.42 1.35
C ARG A 118 0.94 -0.60 0.22
N ALA A 119 1.83 -1.59 0.16
CA ALA A 119 1.75 -2.66 -0.82
C ALA A 119 0.53 -3.55 -0.51
N CYS A 120 -0.33 -3.78 -1.49
CA CYS A 120 -1.49 -4.66 -1.37
C CYS A 120 -1.64 -5.52 -2.62
N VAL A 121 -2.12 -6.76 -2.46
CA VAL A 121 -2.37 -7.70 -3.56
C VAL A 121 -3.76 -8.28 -3.43
N LEU A 122 -4.66 -7.89 -4.32
CA LEU A 122 -6.01 -8.47 -4.36
C LEU A 122 -5.96 -9.78 -5.16
N MET A 123 -5.91 -10.91 -4.45
CA MET A 123 -6.22 -12.33 -4.81
C MET A 123 -5.16 -13.32 -4.31
N GLY A 124 -5.58 -14.29 -3.47
CA GLY A 124 -5.05 -15.67 -3.39
C GLY A 124 -3.60 -15.90 -2.94
N CYS A 125 -2.78 -14.85 -2.87
CA CYS A 125 -1.41 -14.89 -2.39
C CYS A 125 -1.21 -13.81 -1.32
N SER A 126 -2.05 -13.82 -0.30
CA SER A 126 -1.68 -13.23 0.98
C SER A 126 -0.54 -14.12 1.50
N SER A 127 0.72 -13.71 1.29
CA SER A 127 1.81 -14.20 2.12
C SER A 127 1.49 -13.73 3.53
N LEU A 128 0.73 -14.52 4.28
CA LEU A 128 0.42 -14.24 5.66
C LEU A 128 1.75 -14.28 6.42
N SER A 129 2.39 -13.12 6.54
CA SER A 129 3.45 -12.92 7.51
C SER A 129 2.82 -13.08 8.89
N SER A 130 3.55 -13.71 9.80
CA SER A 130 3.13 -13.76 11.20
C SER A 130 2.82 -12.35 11.71
N GLN A 131 1.62 -12.18 12.26
CA GLN A 131 1.18 -10.95 12.93
C GLN A 131 1.58 -10.94 14.41
N ASN A 132 2.31 -11.96 14.86
CA ASN A 132 2.76 -12.06 16.24
C ASN A 132 4.02 -11.22 16.45
N GLU A 133 3.90 -10.18 17.27
CA GLU A 133 5.02 -9.29 17.64
C GLU A 133 6.21 -10.05 18.22
N ASP A 134 5.98 -11.10 19.01
CA ASP A 134 7.04 -11.91 19.60
C ASP A 134 7.80 -12.71 18.55
N GLU A 135 7.09 -13.27 17.57
CA GLU A 135 7.72 -13.98 16.44
C GLU A 135 8.51 -13.01 15.55
N GLY A 136 7.95 -11.83 15.28
CA GLY A 136 8.64 -10.75 14.55
C GLY A 136 9.93 -10.33 15.27
N MET A 137 9.87 -10.15 16.59
CA MET A 137 11.05 -9.80 17.38
C MET A 137 12.07 -10.94 17.49
N ALA A 138 11.62 -12.19 17.56
CA ALA A 138 12.51 -13.34 17.54
C ALA A 138 13.25 -13.45 16.20
N LEU A 139 12.53 -13.28 15.09
CA LEU A 139 13.11 -13.25 13.75
C LEU A 139 14.11 -12.12 13.60
N TYR A 140 13.77 -10.89 14.02
CA TYR A 140 14.70 -9.77 14.00
C TYR A 140 15.98 -10.06 14.80
N LYS A 141 15.86 -10.61 16.02
CA LYS A 141 17.01 -10.99 16.85
C LYS A 141 17.90 -12.03 16.16
N ALA A 142 17.32 -12.99 15.44
CA ALA A 142 18.07 -13.99 14.69
C ALA A 142 18.76 -13.40 13.45
N MET A 143 18.12 -12.47 12.75
CA MET A 143 18.65 -11.90 11.51
C MET A 143 19.68 -10.78 11.76
N ARG A 144 19.56 -10.03 12.86
CA ARG A 144 20.38 -8.84 13.10
C ARG A 144 21.87 -9.11 13.22
N GLU A 145 22.27 -10.33 13.58
CA GLU A 145 23.69 -10.67 13.77
C GLU A 145 24.44 -10.77 12.43
N LYS A 146 23.74 -11.12 11.34
CA LYS A 146 24.36 -11.41 10.04
C LYS A 146 23.89 -10.51 8.90
N TYR A 147 22.67 -9.97 8.98
CA TYR A 147 22.01 -9.29 7.86
C TYR A 147 21.78 -7.80 8.08
N LEU A 148 22.36 -7.20 9.14
CA LEU A 148 22.34 -5.75 9.28
C LEU A 148 23.26 -5.09 8.26
N VAL A 149 22.77 -4.02 7.64
CA VAL A 149 23.56 -3.12 6.80
C VAL A 149 24.69 -2.46 7.58
N GLU A 150 25.62 -1.80 6.90
CA GLU A 150 26.69 -1.01 7.53
C GLU A 150 26.13 -0.03 8.58
N PRO A 151 26.80 0.19 9.74
CA PRO A 151 26.29 1.04 10.82
C PRO A 151 25.85 2.43 10.39
N SER A 152 26.52 3.02 9.40
CA SER A 152 26.21 4.34 8.84
C SER A 152 24.88 4.41 8.09
N LEU A 153 24.30 3.27 7.69
CA LEU A 153 23.03 3.18 6.97
C LEU A 153 21.89 2.61 7.83
N ARG A 154 22.11 2.48 9.15
CA ARG A 154 21.08 2.02 10.08
C ARG A 154 20.28 3.22 10.60
N SER A 155 18.96 3.12 10.57
CA SER A 155 18.06 4.08 11.21
C SER A 155 17.75 3.67 12.65
N ASN A 156 17.59 4.64 13.53
CA ASN A 156 17.18 4.40 14.91
C ASN A 156 15.72 4.79 15.12
N PRO A 157 14.94 4.06 15.93
CA PRO A 157 13.58 4.48 16.26
C PRO A 157 13.62 5.81 17.03
N VAL A 158 12.67 6.69 16.73
CA VAL A 158 12.52 7.96 17.45
C VAL A 158 11.72 7.71 18.73
N ALA A 159 12.32 8.06 19.87
CA ALA A 159 11.70 7.88 21.17
C ALA A 159 10.32 8.55 21.24
N GLY A 160 9.32 7.82 21.73
CA GLY A 160 7.95 8.31 21.89
C GLY A 160 7.09 8.31 20.61
N ARG A 161 7.64 7.92 19.46
CA ARG A 161 6.90 7.79 18.18
C ARG A 161 6.66 6.36 17.73
N GLY A 162 6.69 5.40 18.66
CA GLY A 162 6.37 4.01 18.36
C GLY A 162 4.96 3.84 17.80
N TYR A 163 4.76 2.80 16.98
CA TYR A 163 3.44 2.41 16.50
C TYR A 163 2.53 2.17 17.70
N LYS A 164 1.40 2.88 17.73
CA LYS A 164 0.33 2.66 18.70
C LYS A 164 -0.70 1.81 17.99
N SER A 165 -0.77 0.51 18.30
CA SER A 165 -1.86 -0.34 17.85
C SER A 165 -3.16 0.15 18.47
N ASN A 166 -3.87 1.02 17.76
CA ASN A 166 -5.13 1.60 18.20
C ASN A 166 -6.33 0.97 17.48
N SER A 167 -6.15 -0.11 16.71
CA SER A 167 -7.27 -0.78 16.05
C SER A 167 -8.18 -1.41 17.10
N SER A 168 -9.24 -0.68 17.46
CA SER A 168 -10.44 -1.24 18.09
C SER A 168 -11.39 -1.84 17.05
N TYR A 169 -11.02 -1.75 15.76
CA TYR A 169 -11.81 -2.18 14.65
C TYR A 169 -11.77 -3.70 14.51
N THR A 170 -12.90 -4.35 14.77
CA THR A 170 -13.11 -5.76 14.42
C THR A 170 -13.69 -5.80 13.03
N ALA A 171 -12.92 -6.29 12.05
CA ALA A 171 -13.41 -6.50 10.69
C ALA A 171 -14.69 -7.38 10.74
N PRO A 172 -15.78 -7.01 10.07
CA PRO A 172 -16.95 -7.87 10.01
C PRO A 172 -16.56 -9.21 9.36
N LEU A 173 -16.85 -10.30 10.07
CA LEU A 173 -16.55 -11.65 9.62
C LEU A 173 -17.16 -11.91 8.24
N ARG A 174 -16.26 -12.13 7.28
CA ARG A 174 -16.45 -12.70 5.93
C ARG A 174 -16.72 -11.69 4.80
N TYR A 175 -15.85 -11.81 3.81
CA TYR A 175 -15.88 -11.43 2.39
C TYR A 175 -17.21 -11.61 1.61
N ARG A 176 -18.33 -11.97 2.25
CA ARG A 176 -19.56 -12.39 1.54
C ARG A 176 -20.47 -11.25 1.07
N ASP A 177 -20.34 -10.04 1.61
CA ASP A 177 -21.31 -8.95 1.33
C ASP A 177 -20.73 -7.70 0.65
N CYS A 178 -19.44 -7.67 0.30
CA CYS A 178 -18.86 -6.56 -0.48
C CYS A 178 -19.07 -6.70 -2.00
N SER A 179 -20.00 -7.55 -2.43
CA SER A 179 -20.31 -7.78 -3.85
C SER A 179 -21.18 -6.68 -4.47
N GLU A 180 -21.75 -5.79 -3.66
CA GLU A 180 -22.41 -4.59 -4.14
C GLU A 180 -21.50 -3.37 -3.99
N PRO A 181 -21.02 -2.76 -5.09
CA PRO A 181 -20.26 -1.53 -5.00
C PRO A 181 -21.18 -0.42 -4.50
N ILE A 182 -20.87 0.15 -3.33
CA ILE A 182 -21.52 1.36 -2.78
C ILE A 182 -21.32 2.59 -3.70
N TRP A 183 -20.51 2.47 -4.76
CA TRP A 183 -20.31 3.50 -5.77
C TRP A 183 -20.46 2.94 -7.19
N THR A 184 -21.56 3.26 -7.85
CA THR A 184 -21.61 3.25 -9.32
C THR A 184 -21.07 4.59 -9.80
N PHE A 185 -19.80 4.64 -10.21
CA PHE A 185 -19.29 5.78 -10.97
C PHE A 185 -19.92 5.77 -12.37
N PRO A 186 -20.50 6.88 -12.86
CA PRO A 186 -20.98 6.95 -14.23
C PRO A 186 -19.77 6.94 -15.18
N GLY A 187 -19.49 5.79 -15.80
CA GLY A 187 -18.49 5.66 -16.88
C GLY A 187 -17.54 4.46 -16.78
N ALA A 188 -17.41 3.81 -15.62
CA ALA A 188 -16.60 2.60 -15.49
C ALA A 188 -17.44 1.35 -15.81
N SER A 189 -17.36 0.84 -17.03
CA SER A 189 -17.93 -0.47 -17.35
C SER A 189 -17.06 -1.57 -16.72
N VAL A 190 -17.40 -1.98 -15.50
CA VAL A 190 -16.90 -3.24 -14.94
C VAL A 190 -17.54 -4.37 -15.74
N ASP A 191 -16.74 -5.10 -16.53
CA ASP A 191 -17.21 -6.30 -17.21
C ASP A 191 -17.52 -7.39 -16.17
N ARG A 192 -18.81 -7.48 -15.79
CA ARG A 192 -19.34 -8.44 -14.81
C ARG A 192 -19.15 -9.91 -15.22
N ARG A 193 -18.74 -10.22 -16.46
CA ARG A 193 -18.65 -11.61 -16.94
C ARG A 193 -17.42 -12.39 -16.48
N ARG A 194 -16.43 -11.74 -15.86
CA ARG A 194 -15.21 -12.42 -15.37
C ARG A 194 -15.19 -12.78 -13.88
N LEU A 195 -16.21 -12.38 -13.10
CA LEU A 195 -16.30 -12.67 -11.65
C LEU A 195 -17.07 -13.96 -11.31
N THR A 196 -17.47 -14.77 -12.29
CA THR A 196 -18.17 -16.04 -12.05
C THR A 196 -17.37 -17.23 -12.57
N MET A 197 -16.42 -17.72 -11.78
CA MET A 197 -15.79 -19.06 -11.86
C MET A 197 -14.92 -19.17 -10.58
N ASN A 198 -15.12 -20.04 -9.59
CA ASN A 198 -15.60 -21.41 -9.54
C ASN A 198 -16.33 -21.66 -8.22
N SER A 199 -17.58 -22.11 -8.27
CA SER A 199 -18.26 -22.78 -7.16
C SER A 199 -18.72 -24.16 -7.60
N ARG A 200 -17.77 -25.10 -7.78
CA ARG A 200 -18.04 -26.54 -7.85
C ARG A 200 -16.86 -27.32 -7.28
N LEU A 201 -16.86 -27.48 -5.96
CA LEU A 201 -16.27 -28.65 -5.31
C LEU A 201 -17.46 -29.53 -4.92
N SER A 202 -17.78 -30.49 -5.78
CA SER A 202 -18.67 -31.60 -5.46
C SER A 202 -17.92 -32.56 -4.54
N ILE A 203 -18.47 -32.77 -3.36
CA ILE A 203 -18.13 -33.86 -2.45
C ILE A 203 -18.59 -35.17 -3.12
N SER A 204 -17.66 -36.10 -3.28
CA SER A 204 -17.92 -37.54 -3.45
C SER A 204 -17.13 -38.27 -2.39
#